data_AF-A0A842MIT3-F1
#
_entry.id   AF-A0A842MIT3-F1
#
_cell.length_a   1.000
_cell.length_b   1.000
_cell.length_c   1.000
_cell.angle_alpha   90.00
_cell.angle_beta   90.00
_cell.angle_gamma   90.00
#
_symmetry.space_group_name_H-M   'P 1'
#
loop_
_entity.id
_entity.type
_entity.pdbx_description
1 polymer ?
#
loop_
_entity_poly.entity_id
_entity_poly.type
_entity_poly.pdbx_seq_one_letter_code
_entity_poly.pdbx_strand_id
1 'polypeptide(L)' 'MSLLADIYREEHNSLSTSVIQACCVDVIAYVYLYGKTNASFGCYGCREASDLKDDEAMIGIPYNRFDTIEEAIKLMKR' A
#
# COMPACT_ATOMS: atom_id res chain seq x y z
N MET A 1 -18.38 -0.65 3.48
CA MET A 1 -18.40 -0.11 2.10
C MET A 1 -17.26 0.91 1.98
N SER A 2 -16.00 0.46 2.00
CA SER A 2 -14.91 1.41 2.31
C SER A 2 -13.50 1.12 1.79
N LEU A 3 -13.02 -0.11 1.55
CA LEU A 3 -11.64 -0.24 0.98
C LEU A 3 -11.59 0.12 -0.51
N LEU A 4 -12.46 -0.50 -1.33
CA LEU A 4 -12.62 -0.12 -2.72
C LEU A 4 -13.13 1.30 -2.85
N ALA A 5 -14.00 1.76 -1.93
CA ALA A 5 -14.51 3.12 -1.97
C ALA A 5 -13.47 4.16 -1.57
N ASP A 6 -12.46 3.89 -0.74
CA ASP A 6 -11.39 4.85 -0.47
C ASP A 6 -10.32 4.85 -1.57
N ILE A 7 -10.04 3.68 -2.18
CA ILE A 7 -9.23 3.59 -3.41
C ILE A 7 -9.94 4.25 -4.61
N TYR A 8 -11.28 4.25 -4.65
CA TYR A 8 -12.10 4.74 -5.77
C TYR A 8 -12.70 6.15 -5.55
N ARG A 9 -12.94 6.61 -4.31
CA ARG A 9 -13.50 7.95 -3.98
C ARG A 9 -12.45 9.04 -3.90
N GLU A 10 -11.20 8.72 -3.55
CA GLU A 10 -10.11 9.67 -3.79
C GLU A 10 -9.82 9.63 -5.29
N GLU A 11 -10.57 10.42 -6.06
CA GLU A 11 -10.34 10.69 -7.49
C GLU A 11 -8.83 10.86 -7.72
N HIS A 12 -8.22 9.88 -8.40
CA HIS A 12 -6.79 9.84 -8.71
C HIS A 12 -5.86 9.85 -7.49
N ASN A 13 -5.80 8.74 -6.73
CA ASN A 13 -4.58 8.46 -5.97
C ASN A 13 -3.43 8.25 -6.98
N SER A 14 -2.64 9.29 -7.21
CA SER A 14 -1.42 9.19 -7.99
C SER A 14 -0.50 8.21 -7.27
N LEU A 15 -0.35 7.01 -7.81
CA LEU A 15 0.61 6.04 -7.30
C LEU A 15 2.00 6.67 -7.50
N SER A 16 2.52 7.25 -6.43
CA SER A 16 3.80 7.95 -6.45
C SER A 16 4.89 6.93 -6.20
N THR A 17 5.23 6.19 -7.25
CA THR A 17 6.37 5.27 -7.23
C THR A 17 7.61 6.02 -7.67
N SER A 18 8.69 5.91 -6.89
CA SER A 18 10.01 6.33 -7.36
C SER A 18 10.44 5.47 -8.57
N VAL A 19 11.26 6.03 -9.47
CA VAL A 19 11.79 5.30 -10.65
C VAL A 19 12.47 3.99 -10.23
N ILE A 20 13.13 4.02 -9.07
CA ILE A 20 13.56 2.84 -8.34
C ILE A 20 12.50 2.62 -7.26
N GLN A 21 11.66 1.58 -7.40
CA GLN A 21 10.54 1.28 -6.48
C GLN A 21 11.04 0.80 -5.11
N ALA A 22 11.69 1.68 -4.36
CA ALA A 22 12.23 1.39 -3.06
C ALA A 22 11.07 1.21 -2.07
N CYS A 23 10.74 -0.05 -1.75
CA CYS A 23 9.63 -0.39 -0.85
C CYS A 23 9.74 0.34 0.50
N CYS A 24 10.97 0.49 1.03
CA CYS A 24 11.24 1.23 2.26
C CYS A 24 10.83 2.71 2.20
N VAL A 25 10.82 3.31 1.01
CA VAL A 25 10.35 4.68 0.81
C VAL A 25 8.85 4.68 0.52
N ASP A 26 8.41 3.86 -0.44
CA ASP A 26 7.04 3.89 -0.97
C ASP A 26 5.99 3.47 0.07
N VAL A 27 6.23 2.40 0.84
CA VAL A 27 5.22 1.83 1.76
C VAL A 27 5.44 2.19 3.23
N ILE A 28 6.62 2.72 3.59
CA ILE A 28 6.92 3.15 4.96
C ILE A 28 7.07 4.66 5.03
N ALA A 29 8.13 5.24 4.45
CA ALA A 29 8.42 6.66 4.63
C ALA A 29 7.32 7.57 4.07
N TYR A 30 6.83 7.31 2.86
CA TYR A 30 5.76 8.08 2.23
C TYR A 30 4.47 8.02 3.07
N VAL A 31 4.09 6.81 3.50
CA VAL A 31 2.86 6.59 4.27
C VAL A 31 2.95 7.28 5.64
N TYR A 32 4.11 7.21 6.29
CA TYR A 32 4.36 7.87 7.57
C TYR A 32 4.33 9.40 7.44
N LEU A 33 4.97 9.96 6.40
CA LEU A 33 5.09 11.41 6.22
C LEU A 33 3.80 12.06 5.72
N TYR A 34 3.08 11.41 4.80
CA TYR A 34 1.92 12.00 4.14
C TYR A 34 0.59 11.48 4.67
N GLY A 35 0.58 10.42 5.47
CA GLY A 35 -0.64 9.81 6.00
C GLY A 35 -1.54 9.24 4.89
N LYS A 36 -0.97 8.94 3.72
CA LYS A 36 -1.66 8.41 2.54
C LYS A 36 -1.23 6.98 2.29
N THR A 37 -2.18 6.13 1.93
CA THR A 37 -1.91 4.77 1.46
C THR A 37 -1.10 4.82 0.17
N ASN A 38 -0.11 3.94 0.02
CA ASN A 38 0.67 3.80 -1.20
C ASN A 38 1.05 2.33 -1.44
N ALA A 39 1.51 2.00 -2.64
CA ALA A 39 1.93 0.64 -2.98
C ALA A 39 3.28 0.61 -3.70
N SER A 40 3.96 -0.52 -3.60
CA SER A 40 5.24 -0.78 -4.26
C SER A 40 5.27 -2.22 -4.75
N PHE A 41 5.79 -2.42 -5.96
CA PHE A 41 6.08 -3.77 -6.47
C PHE A 41 7.44 -4.29 -5.98
N GLY A 42 8.15 -3.53 -5.15
CA GLY A 42 9.43 -3.92 -4.58
C GLY A 42 10.59 -3.75 -5.57
N CYS A 43 11.63 -3.06 -5.11
CA CYS A 43 12.91 -3.03 -5.81
C CYS A 43 13.64 -4.37 -5.64
N TYR A 44 14.62 -4.61 -6.51
CA TYR A 44 15.45 -5.82 -6.46
C TYR A 44 15.97 -6.13 -5.05
N GLY A 45 16.54 -5.15 -4.35
CA GLY A 45 17.04 -5.36 -2.99
C GLY A 45 15.95 -5.68 -1.96
N CYS A 46 14.75 -5.12 -2.10
CA CYS A 46 13.62 -5.45 -1.22
C CYS A 46 13.14 -6.88 -1.46
N ARG A 47 13.14 -7.34 -2.72
CA ARG A 47 12.79 -8.71 -3.09
C ARG A 47 13.86 -9.74 -2.71
N GLU A 48 15.14 -9.37 -2.68
CA GLU A 48 16.17 -10.26 -2.11
C GLU A 48 16.10 -10.33 -0.58
N ALA A 49 15.74 -9.22 0.08
CA ALA A 49 15.69 -9.13 1.53
C ALA A 49 14.35 -9.60 2.15
N SER A 50 13.35 -9.96 1.34
CA SER A 50 12.04 -10.43 1.79
C SER A 50 11.56 -11.59 0.91
N ASP A 51 10.58 -12.35 1.37
CA ASP A 51 9.99 -13.44 0.58
C ASP A 51 8.91 -12.96 -0.42
N LEU A 52 9.00 -11.70 -0.89
CA LEU A 52 8.02 -11.12 -1.81
C LEU A 52 8.10 -11.78 -3.19
N LYS A 53 7.04 -12.47 -3.59
CA LYS A 53 6.96 -13.15 -4.89
C LYS A 53 6.69 -12.21 -6.04
N ASP A 54 6.96 -12.64 -7.27
CA ASP A 54 6.80 -11.83 -8.48
C ASP A 54 5.36 -11.38 -8.72
N ASP A 55 4.38 -12.15 -8.24
CA ASP A 55 2.95 -11.87 -8.32
C ASP A 55 2.41 -11.11 -7.09
N GLU A 56 3.27 -10.70 -6.17
CA GLU A 56 2.92 -9.99 -4.95
C GLU A 56 3.35 -8.52 -4.99
N ALA A 57 2.61 -7.68 -4.28
CA ALA A 57 2.89 -6.27 -4.07
C ALA A 57 2.76 -5.91 -2.59
N MET A 58 3.51 -4.89 -2.18
CA MET A 58 3.42 -4.34 -0.83
C MET A 58 2.50 -3.11 -0.83
N ILE A 59 1.60 -3.04 0.15
CA ILE A 59 0.72 -1.89 0.37
C ILE A 59 1.01 -1.34 1.75
N GLY A 60 1.38 -0.07 1.81
CA GLY A 60 1.56 0.65 3.05
C GLY A 60 0.29 1.39 3.43
N ILE A 61 -0.18 1.15 4.67
CA ILE A 61 -1.42 1.71 5.21
C ILE A 61 -1.06 2.55 6.44
N PRO A 62 -1.56 3.80 6.55
CA PRO A 62 -1.35 4.60 7.74
C PRO A 62 -2.20 4.04 8.90
N TYR A 63 -1.63 4.00 10.10
CA TYR A 63 -2.24 3.35 11.27
C TYR A 63 -3.64 3.89 11.62
N ASN A 64 -3.87 5.20 11.43
CA ASN A 64 -5.17 5.83 11.67
C ASN A 64 -6.30 5.32 10.75
N ARG A 65 -5.99 4.60 9.67
CA ARG A 65 -6.95 3.97 8.76
C ARG A 65 -7.08 2.46 8.98
N PHE A 66 -6.43 1.90 10.01
CA PHE A 66 -6.39 0.46 10.25
C PHE A 66 -7.78 -0.15 10.48
N ASP A 67 -8.61 0.48 11.32
CA ASP A 67 -9.95 -0.01 11.65
C ASP A 67 -10.85 -0.11 10.40
N THR A 68 -10.83 0.94 9.55
CA THR A 68 -11.56 0.97 8.27
C THR A 68 -11.17 -0.19 7.35
N ILE A 69 -9.89 -0.55 7.36
CA ILE A 69 -9.35 -1.62 6.51
C ILE A 69 -9.69 -2.98 7.09
N GLU A 70 -9.63 -3.14 8.41
CA GLU A 70 -10.05 -4.37 9.09
C GLU A 70 -11.51 -4.71 8.77
N GLU A 71 -12.42 -3.71 8.86
CA GLU A 71 -13.82 -3.86 8.46
C GLU A 71 -13.97 -4.26 6.99
N ALA A 72 -13.20 -3.65 6.10
CA ALA A 72 -13.30 -3.94 4.69
C ALA A 72 -12.76 -5.32 4.32
N ILE A 73 -11.70 -5.80 4.98
CA ILE A 73 -11.19 -7.16 4.82
C ILE A 73 -12.26 -8.18 5.25
N LYS A 74 -13.00 -7.91 6.34
CA LYS A 74 -14.12 -8.76 6.78
C LYS A 74 -15.21 -8.87 5.71
N LEU A 75 -15.47 -7.81 4.94
CA LEU A 75 -16.42 -7.83 3.83
C LEU A 75 -15.92 -8.59 2.59
N MET A 76 -14.60 -8.72 2.43
CA MET A 76 -13.98 -9.44 1.31
C MET A 76 -13.81 -10.94 1.57
N LYS A 77 -14.03 -11.41 2.80
CA LYS A 77 -14.10 -12.84 3.10
C LYS A 77 -15.29 -13.46 2.36
N ARG A 78 -14.96 -14.16 1.29
CA ARG A 78 -15.86 -15.03 0.53
C ARG A 78 -16.13 -16.32 1.29
#